data_AF-A0A8J6KQK6-F1
#
_entry.id   AF-A0A8J6KQK6-F1
#
_cell.length_a   1.000
_cell.length_b   1.000
_cell.length_c   1.000
_cell.angle_alpha   90.00
_cell.angle_beta   90.00
_cell.angle_gamma   90.00
#
_symmetry.space_group_name_H-M   'P 1'
#
loop_
_entity.id
_entity.type
_entity.pdbx_description
1 polymer ?
#
loop_
_entity_poly.entity_id
_entity_poly.type
_entity_poly.pdbx_seq_one_letter_code
_entity_poly.pdbx_strand_id
1 'polypeptide(L)'
;MVVLMVVVVVVMVVVMMVLVVVVVVVVAVAVAAAAAAAALVVMVVVVMVVVMMWWVVLIVVVMVVVLMVVVLIVVVLRVVVVVVVLMVVVMMVLEVVVVGDSGEGSSLFPFCHRHAIQTAEDPETLGPREPWPWPHCKHPGGQGNAGGMHHHRINFDKYHPGYFGKVGMRHYHLKRNQSFCPAVSLVKLWTLVSEQARVNAAKNKTGAAPIMDVMRSGYYKVLGKRKLPKQPVIVKAKFFSRRAEEKIKSAGGACVLVA
;
A
#
# COMPACT_ATOMS: atom_id res chain seq x y z
N MET A 1 -29.22 -9.97 90.11
CA MET A 1 -29.54 -10.78 88.90
C MET A 1 -30.55 -10.08 87.98
N VAL A 2 -31.58 -9.41 88.50
CA VAL A 2 -32.60 -8.70 87.68
C VAL A 2 -32.02 -7.54 86.84
N VAL A 3 -31.13 -6.71 87.40
CA VAL A 3 -30.53 -5.57 86.68
C VAL A 3 -29.68 -6.02 85.49
N LEU A 4 -28.92 -7.12 85.63
CA LEU A 4 -28.12 -7.67 84.54
C LEU A 4 -29.01 -8.23 83.42
N MET A 5 -30.12 -8.90 83.75
CA MET A 5 -31.08 -9.36 82.73
C MET A 5 -31.76 -8.19 82.00
N VAL A 6 -32.15 -7.13 82.72
CA VAL A 6 -32.75 -5.94 82.10
C VAL A 6 -31.74 -5.25 81.17
N VAL A 7 -30.48 -5.10 81.59
CA VAL A 7 -29.42 -4.52 80.74
C VAL A 7 -29.17 -5.37 79.51
N VAL A 8 -29.10 -6.71 79.64
CA VAL A 8 -28.90 -7.61 78.50
C VAL A 8 -30.08 -7.55 77.52
N VAL A 9 -31.32 -7.52 78.01
CA VAL A 9 -32.52 -7.40 77.16
C VAL A 9 -32.57 -6.04 76.46
N VAL A 10 -32.26 -4.94 77.17
CA VAL A 10 -32.20 -3.60 76.56
C VAL A 10 -31.10 -3.53 75.50
N VAL A 11 -29.91 -4.09 75.77
CA VAL A 11 -28.82 -4.14 74.79
C VAL A 11 -29.22 -5.00 73.58
N MET A 12 -29.87 -6.15 73.76
CA MET A 12 -30.35 -6.96 72.63
C MET A 12 -31.41 -6.24 71.80
N VAL A 13 -32.34 -5.52 72.43
CA VAL A 13 -33.37 -4.74 71.72
C VAL A 13 -32.73 -3.59 70.93
N VAL A 14 -31.76 -2.89 71.53
CA VAL A 14 -31.01 -1.81 70.85
C VAL A 14 -30.18 -2.37 69.69
N VAL A 15 -29.51 -3.51 69.87
CA VAL A 15 -28.73 -4.17 68.81
C VAL A 15 -29.64 -4.65 67.67
N MET A 16 -30.80 -5.22 67.97
CA MET A 16 -31.79 -5.58 66.94
C MET A 16 -32.33 -4.36 66.20
N MET A 17 -32.64 -3.25 66.90
CA MET A 17 -33.09 -2.02 66.25
C MET A 17 -32.02 -1.43 65.34
N VAL A 18 -30.75 -1.40 65.77
CA VAL A 18 -29.63 -0.93 64.95
C VAL A 18 -29.44 -1.83 63.73
N LEU A 19 -29.51 -3.16 63.90
CA LEU A 19 -29.42 -4.10 62.77
C LEU A 19 -30.55 -3.90 61.75
N VAL A 20 -31.79 -3.70 62.20
CA VAL A 20 -32.94 -3.45 61.32
C VAL A 20 -32.74 -2.14 60.55
N VAL A 21 -32.29 -1.06 61.21
CA VAL A 21 -32.02 0.22 60.54
C VAL A 21 -30.88 0.06 59.52
N VAL A 22 -29.79 -0.63 59.88
CA VAL A 22 -28.67 -0.89 58.96
C VAL A 22 -29.13 -1.69 57.75
N VAL A 23 -29.92 -2.75 57.93
CA VAL A 23 -30.44 -3.57 56.84
C VAL A 23 -31.35 -2.74 55.92
N VAL A 24 -32.26 -1.94 56.48
CA VAL A 24 -33.15 -1.08 55.69
C VAL A 24 -32.36 -0.05 54.89
N VAL A 25 -31.34 0.58 55.48
CA VAL A 25 -30.47 1.54 54.79
C VAL A 25 -29.66 0.87 53.68
N VAL A 26 -29.07 -0.30 53.94
CA VAL A 26 -28.29 -1.05 52.94
C VAL A 26 -29.17 -1.50 51.77
N VAL A 27 -30.38 -2.00 52.04
CA VAL A 27 -31.33 -2.37 50.99
C VAL A 27 -31.80 -1.15 50.20
N ALA A 28 -32.10 -0.02 50.85
CA ALA A 28 -32.48 1.21 50.18
C ALA A 28 -31.36 1.76 49.27
N VAL A 29 -30.10 1.74 49.75
CA VAL A 29 -28.93 2.15 48.96
C VAL A 29 -28.70 1.21 47.78
N ALA A 30 -28.87 -0.11 47.96
CA ALA A 30 -28.74 -1.08 46.88
C ALA A 30 -29.82 -0.91 45.79
N VAL A 31 -31.07 -0.66 46.18
CA VAL A 31 -32.18 -0.41 45.24
C VAL A 31 -31.97 0.91 44.48
N ALA A 32 -31.50 1.97 45.16
CA ALA A 32 -31.18 3.24 44.51
C ALA A 32 -30.00 3.11 43.51
N ALA A 33 -28.97 2.32 43.86
CA ALA A 33 -27.84 2.06 42.96
C ALA A 33 -28.27 1.25 41.72
N ALA A 34 -29.18 0.29 41.86
CA ALA A 34 -29.70 -0.50 40.74
C ALA A 34 -30.51 0.34 39.74
N ALA A 35 -31.30 1.30 40.23
CA ALA A 35 -32.08 2.22 39.38
C ALA A 35 -31.17 3.16 38.54
N ALA A 36 -30.07 3.64 39.13
CA ALA A 36 -29.11 4.49 38.43
C ALA A 36 -28.36 3.75 37.31
N ALA A 37 -28.03 2.47 37.52
CA ALA A 37 -27.37 1.63 36.51
C ALA A 37 -28.27 1.38 35.28
N ALA A 38 -29.56 1.14 35.50
CA ALA A 38 -30.51 0.92 34.40
C ALA A 38 -30.68 2.18 33.52
N ALA A 39 -30.75 3.37 34.13
CA ALA A 39 -30.86 4.64 33.40
C ALA A 39 -29.64 4.92 32.50
N LEU A 40 -28.43 4.60 32.98
CA LEU A 40 -27.21 4.74 32.18
C LEU A 40 -27.18 3.82 30.97
N VAL A 41 -27.64 2.56 31.12
CA VAL A 41 -27.72 1.61 29.99
C VAL A 41 -28.69 2.11 28.92
N VAL A 42 -29.87 2.61 29.32
CA VAL A 42 -30.85 3.18 28.36
C VAL A 42 -30.25 4.40 27.65
N MET A 43 -29.59 5.31 28.38
CA MET A 43 -28.93 6.47 27.79
C MET A 43 -27.84 6.08 26.78
N VAL A 44 -27.02 5.08 27.10
CA VAL A 44 -25.98 4.57 26.20
C VAL A 44 -26.59 3.96 24.94
N VAL A 45 -27.66 3.15 25.09
CA VAL A 45 -28.37 2.55 23.95
C VAL A 45 -29.00 3.63 23.07
N VAL A 46 -29.65 4.65 23.65
CA VAL A 46 -30.21 5.78 22.90
C VAL A 46 -29.13 6.53 22.14
N VAL A 47 -27.99 6.82 22.78
CA VAL A 47 -26.85 7.47 22.12
C VAL A 47 -26.31 6.61 20.97
N MET A 48 -26.15 5.30 21.16
CA MET A 48 -25.71 4.39 20.09
C MET A 48 -26.68 4.37 18.91
N VAL A 49 -27.99 4.36 19.17
CA VAL A 49 -29.02 4.40 18.11
C VAL A 49 -29.00 5.74 17.36
N VAL A 50 -28.86 6.86 18.06
CA VAL A 50 -28.75 8.19 17.45
C VAL A 50 -27.50 8.29 16.58
N VAL A 51 -26.36 7.80 17.08
CA VAL A 51 -25.09 7.75 16.32
C VAL A 51 -25.23 6.87 15.08
N MET A 52 -25.86 5.69 15.21
CA MET A 52 -26.12 4.78 14.09
C MET A 52 -27.02 5.44 13.03
N MET A 53 -28.06 6.16 13.46
CA MET A 53 -28.96 6.89 12.56
C MET A 53 -28.23 8.01 11.80
N TRP A 54 -27.35 8.76 12.47
CA TRP A 54 -26.50 9.77 11.83
C TRP A 54 -25.52 9.17 10.82
N TRP A 55 -24.94 8.00 11.13
CA TRP A 55 -24.09 7.27 10.18
C TRP A 55 -24.86 6.85 8.93
N VAL A 56 -26.10 6.39 9.06
CA VAL A 56 -26.96 6.03 7.92
C VAL A 56 -27.24 7.25 7.05
N VAL A 57 -27.61 8.39 7.66
CA VAL A 57 -27.86 9.64 6.92
C VAL A 57 -26.60 10.09 6.18
N LEU A 58 -25.43 10.03 6.84
CA LEU A 58 -24.15 10.39 6.23
C LEU A 58 -23.82 9.50 5.01
N ILE A 59 -24.03 8.19 5.12
CA ILE A 59 -23.80 7.25 4.00
C ILE A 59 -24.71 7.59 2.82
N VAL A 60 -26.00 7.88 3.07
CA VAL A 60 -26.94 8.25 2.01
C VAL A 60 -26.53 9.55 1.32
N VAL A 61 -26.15 10.58 2.10
CA VAL A 61 -25.68 11.85 1.55
C VAL A 61 -24.43 11.66 0.69
N VAL A 62 -23.45 10.89 1.18
CA VAL A 62 -22.22 10.59 0.42
C VAL A 62 -22.56 9.84 -0.87
N MET A 63 -23.47 8.87 -0.83
CA MET A 63 -23.90 8.13 -2.02
C MET A 63 -24.54 9.05 -3.07
N VAL A 64 -25.42 9.97 -2.65
CA VAL A 64 -26.05 10.96 -3.56
C VAL A 64 -25.01 11.89 -4.17
N VAL A 65 -24.05 12.39 -3.38
CA VAL A 65 -22.97 13.25 -3.89
C VAL A 65 -22.10 12.51 -4.90
N VAL A 66 -21.73 11.26 -4.62
CA VAL A 66 -20.97 10.43 -5.55
C VAL A 66 -21.74 10.22 -6.86
N LEU A 67 -23.04 9.93 -6.78
CA LEU A 67 -23.89 9.78 -7.97
C LEU A 67 -23.94 11.08 -8.78
N MET A 68 -24.10 12.24 -8.14
CA MET A 68 -24.08 13.55 -8.81
C MET A 68 -22.76 13.81 -9.54
N VAL A 69 -21.63 13.50 -8.89
CA VAL A 69 -20.29 13.64 -9.51
C VAL A 69 -20.12 12.69 -10.69
N VAL A 70 -20.56 11.44 -10.57
CA VAL A 70 -20.51 10.47 -11.68
C VAL A 70 -21.35 10.93 -12.86
N VAL A 71 -22.57 11.42 -12.62
CA VAL A 71 -23.43 11.98 -13.67
C VAL A 71 -22.74 13.17 -14.33
N LEU A 72 -22.14 14.09 -13.56
CA LEU A 72 -21.40 15.23 -14.09
C LEU A 72 -20.23 14.77 -14.98
N ILE A 73 -19.44 13.79 -14.54
CA ILE A 73 -18.32 13.23 -15.31
C ILE A 73 -18.83 12.63 -16.63
N VAL A 74 -19.92 11.87 -16.60
CA VAL A 74 -20.50 11.26 -17.82
C VAL A 74 -21.01 12.33 -18.79
N VAL A 75 -21.65 13.39 -18.30
CA VAL A 75 -22.10 14.52 -19.12
C VAL A 75 -20.90 15.24 -19.75
N VAL A 76 -19.87 15.53 -18.96
CA VAL A 76 -18.65 16.18 -19.46
C VAL A 76 -17.96 15.31 -20.51
N LEU A 77 -17.83 14.00 -20.27
CA LEU A 77 -17.25 13.07 -21.23
C LEU A 77 -18.07 13.02 -22.53
N ARG A 78 -19.40 12.99 -22.46
CA ARG A 78 -20.28 13.08 -23.63
C ARG A 78 -20.03 14.36 -24.43
N VAL A 79 -19.95 15.51 -23.75
CA VAL A 79 -19.68 16.81 -24.40
C VAL A 79 -18.32 16.81 -25.06
N VAL A 80 -17.28 16.33 -24.37
CA VAL A 80 -15.91 16.26 -24.93
C VAL A 80 -15.87 15.35 -26.15
N VAL A 81 -16.52 14.19 -26.11
CA VAL A 81 -16.60 13.29 -27.28
C VAL A 81 -17.30 13.97 -28.45
N VAL A 82 -18.42 14.67 -28.22
CA VAL A 82 -19.11 15.42 -29.28
C VAL A 82 -18.22 16.51 -29.87
N VAL A 83 -17.51 17.28 -29.04
CA VAL A 83 -16.59 18.33 -29.49
C VAL A 83 -15.43 17.75 -30.29
N VAL A 84 -14.81 16.65 -29.83
CA VAL A 84 -13.71 15.99 -30.54
C VAL A 84 -14.18 15.44 -31.87
N VAL A 85 -15.34 14.77 -31.93
CA VAL A 85 -15.92 14.27 -33.17
C VAL A 85 -16.20 15.43 -34.13
N LEU A 86 -16.76 16.54 -33.64
CA LEU A 86 -17.02 17.72 -34.45
C LEU A 86 -15.72 18.35 -34.96
N MET A 87 -14.67 18.44 -34.13
CA MET A 87 -13.35 18.91 -34.58
C MET A 87 -12.74 17.99 -35.65
N VAL A 88 -12.83 16.67 -35.51
CA VAL A 88 -12.33 15.71 -36.51
C VAL A 88 -13.11 15.83 -37.82
N VAL A 89 -14.44 15.96 -37.76
CA VAL A 89 -15.28 16.21 -38.95
C VAL A 89 -14.91 17.52 -39.62
N VAL A 90 -14.69 18.59 -38.85
CA VAL A 90 -14.23 19.88 -39.38
C VAL A 90 -12.85 19.77 -40.02
N MET A 91 -11.90 19.05 -39.42
CA MET A 91 -10.58 18.81 -40.02
C MET A 91 -10.69 18.01 -41.33
N MET A 92 -11.55 16.99 -41.38
CA MET A 92 -11.79 16.19 -42.57
C MET A 92 -12.46 17.01 -43.70
N VAL A 93 -13.42 17.88 -43.37
CA VAL A 93 -14.03 18.79 -44.35
C VAL A 93 -13.03 19.83 -44.82
N LEU A 94 -12.18 20.37 -43.94
CA LEU A 94 -11.10 21.28 -44.33
C LEU A 94 -10.08 20.58 -45.24
N GLU A 95 -9.70 19.33 -44.98
CA GLU A 95 -8.85 18.57 -45.90
C GLU A 95 -9.52 18.37 -47.27
N VAL A 96 -10.83 18.07 -47.32
CA VAL A 96 -11.56 17.92 -48.60
C VAL A 96 -11.74 19.25 -49.34
N VAL A 97 -11.94 20.37 -48.62
CA VAL A 97 -12.05 21.71 -49.21
C VAL A 97 -10.69 22.26 -49.66
N VAL A 98 -9.61 21.99 -48.93
CA VAL A 98 -8.23 22.39 -49.30
C VAL A 98 -7.69 21.56 -50.48
N VAL A 99 -8.20 20.35 -50.74
CA VAL A 99 -7.91 19.60 -51.98
C VAL A 99 -8.71 20.13 -53.18
N GLY A 100 -9.70 21.01 -52.96
CA GLY A 100 -10.55 21.59 -54.00
C GLY A 100 -10.07 22.91 -54.60
N ASP A 101 -9.01 23.54 -54.08
CA ASP A 101 -8.50 24.79 -54.63
C ASP A 101 -6.99 24.92 -54.39
N SER A 102 -6.22 25.20 -55.45
CA SER A 102 -4.74 25.34 -55.52
C SER A 102 -3.99 23.99 -55.55
N GLY A 103 -3.36 23.55 -56.64
CA GLY A 103 -2.56 24.37 -57.54
C GLY A 103 -1.35 24.91 -56.77
N GLU A 104 -0.22 24.22 -56.88
CA GLU A 104 1.11 24.61 -56.39
C GLU A 104 1.38 24.52 -54.88
N GLY A 105 2.41 23.73 -54.53
CA GLY A 105 3.19 23.95 -53.31
C GLY A 105 3.08 22.90 -52.22
N SER A 106 3.72 21.73 -52.39
CA SER A 106 4.28 21.01 -51.24
C SER A 106 5.38 20.04 -51.64
N SER A 107 6.60 20.24 -51.09
CA SER A 107 7.36 19.21 -50.37
C SER A 107 8.82 19.65 -50.15
N LEU A 108 9.09 20.23 -48.98
CA LEU A 108 10.46 20.34 -48.47
C LEU A 108 10.53 19.87 -47.01
N PHE A 109 10.20 18.60 -46.78
CA PHE A 109 10.66 17.83 -45.63
C PHE A 109 10.74 16.35 -46.03
N PRO A 110 11.91 15.69 -45.94
CA PRO A 110 12.06 14.30 -46.33
C PRO A 110 11.76 13.40 -45.14
N PHE A 111 10.63 12.71 -45.16
CA PHE A 111 10.37 11.56 -44.28
C PHE A 111 9.95 10.35 -45.12
N CYS A 112 10.91 9.44 -45.30
CA CYS A 112 10.78 8.00 -45.38
C CYS A 112 9.48 7.42 -46.01
N HIS A 113 9.56 7.06 -47.29
CA HIS A 113 8.75 6.00 -47.91
C HIS A 113 9.67 4.76 -48.04
N ARG A 114 9.54 3.74 -47.19
CA ARG A 114 8.75 2.52 -47.42
C ARG A 114 8.87 1.98 -48.86
N HIS A 115 9.72 0.95 -48.98
CA HIS A 115 9.75 -0.14 -49.98
C HIS A 115 8.74 -0.02 -51.13
N ALA A 116 9.27 0.29 -52.32
CA ALA A 116 8.87 -0.38 -53.54
C ALA A 116 10.11 -1.15 -54.02
N ILE A 117 10.13 -2.45 -53.72
CA ILE A 117 10.99 -3.39 -54.43
C ILE A 117 10.42 -3.41 -55.85
N GLN A 118 11.11 -2.79 -56.79
CA GLN A 118 10.82 -2.97 -58.22
C GLN A 118 11.05 -4.45 -58.53
N THR A 119 9.99 -5.07 -59.01
CA THR A 119 9.98 -6.45 -59.49
C THR A 119 10.94 -6.59 -60.66
N ALA A 120 12.00 -7.37 -60.44
CA ALA A 120 12.69 -8.23 -61.38
C ALA A 120 12.76 -7.72 -62.83
N GLU A 121 13.79 -6.94 -63.12
CA GLU A 121 14.41 -6.95 -64.44
C GLU A 121 15.36 -8.16 -64.50
N ASP A 122 15.24 -8.89 -65.60
CA ASP A 122 15.98 -10.02 -66.16
C ASP A 122 17.28 -10.49 -65.47
N PRO A 123 17.46 -11.81 -65.21
CA PRO A 123 18.58 -12.34 -64.42
C PRO A 123 19.94 -12.40 -65.14
N GLU A 124 20.11 -11.81 -66.33
CA GLU A 124 21.36 -11.92 -67.12
C GLU A 124 22.17 -10.62 -67.29
N THR A 125 21.79 -9.51 -66.65
CA THR A 125 22.54 -8.23 -66.75
C THR A 125 22.93 -7.63 -65.39
N LEU A 126 23.06 -8.44 -64.35
CA LEU A 126 23.66 -7.99 -63.09
C LEU A 126 25.19 -7.95 -63.22
N GLY A 127 25.68 -6.81 -63.72
CA GLY A 127 27.04 -6.36 -63.45
C GLY A 127 27.35 -6.36 -61.94
N PRO A 128 28.63 -6.23 -61.55
CA PRO A 128 29.03 -6.35 -60.15
C PRO A 128 28.19 -5.44 -59.24
N ARG A 129 27.56 -6.05 -58.22
CA ARG A 129 26.64 -5.41 -57.26
C ARG A 129 27.20 -4.05 -56.83
N GLU A 130 26.50 -2.97 -57.20
CA GLU A 130 26.96 -1.62 -56.88
C GLU A 130 27.19 -1.49 -55.36
N PRO A 131 28.30 -0.87 -54.92
CA PRO A 131 28.56 -0.68 -53.50
C PRO A 131 27.41 0.08 -52.86
N TRP A 132 26.98 -0.31 -51.64
CA TRP A 132 25.94 0.39 -50.90
C TRP A 132 26.14 1.91 -50.96
N PRO A 133 25.10 2.72 -51.21
CA PRO A 133 25.26 4.15 -51.46
C PRO A 133 25.83 4.93 -50.26
N TRP A 134 25.80 4.32 -49.07
CA TRP A 134 26.35 4.89 -47.84
C TRP A 134 27.54 4.06 -47.36
N PRO A 135 28.78 4.58 -47.45
CA PRO A 135 29.94 3.90 -46.90
C PRO A 135 29.82 3.79 -45.38
N HIS A 136 30.32 2.70 -44.81
CA HIS A 136 30.37 2.53 -43.36
C HIS A 136 31.33 3.56 -42.74
N CYS A 137 30.75 4.65 -42.23
CA CYS A 137 31.47 5.71 -41.54
C CYS A 137 31.72 5.34 -40.07
N LYS A 138 32.83 5.83 -39.51
CA LYS A 138 33.27 5.46 -38.16
C LYS A 138 32.28 5.90 -37.06
N HIS A 139 31.76 7.13 -37.10
CA HIS A 139 30.87 7.67 -36.06
C HIS A 139 29.82 8.65 -36.64
N PRO A 140 28.77 8.16 -37.33
CA PRO A 140 27.80 9.04 -38.01
C PRO A 140 26.94 9.88 -37.06
N GLY A 141 26.68 9.41 -35.83
CA GLY A 141 25.87 10.11 -34.82
C GLY A 141 26.66 10.78 -33.70
N GLY A 142 28.00 10.81 -33.80
CA GLY A 142 28.90 11.16 -32.72
C GLY A 142 29.34 9.94 -31.88
N GLN A 143 30.14 10.20 -30.84
CA GLN A 143 30.73 9.16 -29.98
C GLN A 143 30.03 9.12 -28.62
N GLY A 144 29.65 7.93 -28.16
CA GLY A 144 28.98 7.74 -26.87
C GLY A 144 27.62 8.44 -26.79
N ASN A 145 27.40 9.22 -25.73
CA ASN A 145 26.13 9.90 -25.45
C ASN A 145 26.03 11.32 -26.06
N ALA A 146 26.80 11.59 -27.12
CA ALA A 146 26.75 12.87 -27.83
C ALA A 146 25.35 13.15 -28.40
N GLY A 147 24.93 14.43 -28.38
CA GLY A 147 23.65 14.84 -28.94
C GLY A 147 22.42 14.52 -28.11
N GLY A 148 22.57 14.09 -26.85
CA GLY A 148 21.44 13.65 -26.02
C GLY A 148 20.35 14.71 -25.76
N MET A 149 20.65 16.00 -25.89
CA MET A 149 19.65 17.10 -25.85
C MET A 149 19.27 17.62 -27.24
N HIS A 150 19.92 17.12 -28.29
CA HIS A 150 19.80 17.59 -29.67
C HIS A 150 19.29 16.46 -30.57
N HIS A 151 20.12 15.95 -31.49
CA HIS A 151 19.73 14.94 -32.48
C HIS A 151 19.41 13.55 -31.88
N HIS A 152 19.87 13.25 -30.67
CA HIS A 152 19.50 12.06 -29.91
C HIS A 152 18.46 12.33 -28.81
N ARG A 153 17.86 13.53 -28.76
CA ARG A 153 16.86 13.91 -27.75
C ARG A 153 15.70 12.91 -27.66
N ILE A 154 15.15 12.49 -28.80
CA ILE A 154 14.02 11.55 -28.83
C ILE A 154 14.38 10.23 -28.13
N ASN A 155 15.62 9.77 -28.26
CA ASN A 155 16.09 8.54 -27.61
C ASN A 155 16.18 8.72 -26.08
N PHE A 156 16.75 9.83 -25.62
CA PHE A 156 16.89 10.11 -24.18
C PHE A 156 15.54 10.38 -23.51
N ASP A 157 14.68 11.17 -24.13
CA ASP A 157 13.36 11.49 -23.57
C ASP A 157 12.45 10.25 -23.51
N LYS A 158 12.57 9.34 -24.49
CA LYS A 158 11.74 8.14 -24.56
C LYS A 158 12.20 7.02 -23.62
N TYR A 159 13.49 6.70 -23.59
CA TYR A 159 14.00 5.52 -22.87
C TYR A 159 14.70 5.86 -21.55
N HIS A 160 15.13 7.10 -21.38
CA HIS A 160 15.89 7.54 -20.20
C HIS A 160 15.32 8.85 -19.60
N PRO A 161 14.02 8.88 -19.25
CA PRO A 161 13.43 10.06 -18.62
C PRO A 161 14.13 10.35 -17.29
N GLY A 162 14.50 11.61 -17.06
CA GLY A 162 15.22 12.05 -15.87
C GLY A 162 16.74 11.86 -15.92
N TYR A 163 17.31 11.48 -17.06
CA TYR A 163 18.77 11.42 -17.25
C TYR A 163 19.43 12.79 -17.10
N PHE A 164 18.79 13.84 -17.62
CA PHE A 164 19.25 15.22 -17.47
C PHE A 164 18.61 15.90 -16.26
N GLY A 165 19.43 16.51 -15.41
CA GLY A 165 18.99 17.26 -14.24
C GLY A 165 19.80 16.93 -12.98
N LYS A 166 19.56 17.67 -11.90
CA LYS A 166 20.14 17.43 -10.58
C LYS A 166 19.01 17.32 -9.56
N VAL A 167 19.00 16.24 -8.78
CA VAL A 167 17.95 15.95 -7.79
C VAL A 167 18.57 15.61 -6.44
N GLY A 168 17.93 16.05 -5.36
CA GLY A 168 18.28 15.68 -3.99
C GLY A 168 19.49 16.40 -3.38
N MET A 169 19.83 16.01 -2.15
CA MET A 169 20.95 16.57 -1.39
C MET A 169 22.26 15.80 -1.64
N ARG A 170 23.40 16.49 -1.61
CA ARG A 170 24.73 15.86 -1.73
C ARG A 170 25.17 15.27 -0.38
N HIS A 171 25.47 13.97 -0.35
CA HIS A 171 26.01 13.29 0.83
C HIS A 171 27.54 13.21 0.73
N TYR A 172 28.24 14.10 1.45
CA TYR A 172 29.70 14.07 1.49
C TYR A 172 30.22 12.93 2.37
N HIS A 173 31.37 12.35 2.00
CA HIS A 173 32.02 11.25 2.74
C HIS A 173 31.07 10.10 3.10
N LEU A 174 30.35 9.56 2.11
CA LEU A 174 29.37 8.50 2.33
C LEU A 174 30.03 7.19 2.79
N LYS A 175 29.82 6.83 4.07
CA LYS A 175 30.20 5.52 4.63
C LYS A 175 29.05 4.51 4.48
N ARG A 176 29.12 3.66 3.45
CA ARG A 176 28.08 2.64 3.17
C ARG A 176 27.85 1.62 4.30
N ASN A 177 28.84 1.41 5.16
CA ASN A 177 28.72 0.47 6.29
C ASN A 177 27.71 0.94 7.36
N GLN A 178 27.48 2.26 7.49
CA GLN A 178 26.53 2.80 8.46
C GLN A 178 25.07 2.56 8.03
N SER A 179 24.81 2.61 6.73
CA SER A 179 23.49 2.34 6.15
C SER A 179 23.26 0.87 5.81
N PHE A 180 24.21 -0.01 6.16
CA PHE A 180 24.11 -1.44 5.91
C PHE A 180 23.00 -2.07 6.76
N CYS A 181 21.86 -2.35 6.12
CA CYS A 181 20.71 -2.97 6.77
C CYS A 181 20.02 -4.00 5.85
N PRO A 182 20.69 -5.13 5.54
CA PRO A 182 20.08 -6.21 4.78
C PRO A 182 18.82 -6.74 5.49
N ALA A 183 17.73 -6.86 4.74
CA ALA A 183 16.43 -7.21 5.27
C ALA A 183 15.96 -8.60 4.83
N VAL A 184 15.38 -9.36 5.75
CA VAL A 184 14.80 -10.69 5.51
C VAL A 184 13.29 -10.69 5.75
N SER A 185 12.54 -11.38 4.90
CA SER A 185 11.09 -11.56 5.07
C SER A 185 10.75 -12.80 5.91
N LEU A 186 9.62 -12.78 6.62
CA LEU A 186 9.12 -13.92 7.42
C LEU A 186 9.12 -15.28 6.68
N VAL A 187 8.83 -15.30 5.38
CA VAL A 187 8.82 -16.54 4.56
C VAL A 187 10.18 -17.24 4.53
N LYS A 188 11.25 -16.45 4.47
CA LYS A 188 12.62 -16.95 4.36
C LYS A 188 13.22 -17.29 5.73
N LEU A 189 12.49 -17.11 6.83
CA LEU A 189 13.01 -17.48 8.14
C LEU A 189 13.26 -19.00 8.25
N TRP A 190 12.32 -19.81 7.72
CA TRP A 190 12.44 -21.27 7.75
C TRP A 190 13.49 -21.85 6.80
N THR A 191 14.03 -21.05 5.87
CA THR A 191 15.16 -21.47 5.03
C THR A 191 16.51 -21.25 5.72
N LEU A 192 16.55 -20.45 6.80
CA LEU A 192 17.78 -20.24 7.58
C LEU A 192 18.05 -21.37 8.57
N VAL A 193 17.07 -22.25 8.76
CA VAL A 193 17.13 -23.39 9.68
C VAL A 193 17.24 -24.66 8.85
N SER A 194 18.03 -25.63 9.32
CA SER A 194 18.14 -26.93 8.68
C SER A 194 16.79 -27.67 8.69
N GLU A 195 16.53 -28.48 7.67
CA GLU A 195 15.27 -29.23 7.55
C GLU A 195 15.02 -30.15 8.75
N GLN A 196 16.09 -30.76 9.27
CA GLN A 196 16.04 -31.59 10.47
C GLN A 196 15.50 -30.82 11.68
N ALA A 197 16.04 -29.62 11.94
CA ALA A 197 15.59 -28.78 13.05
C ALA A 197 14.14 -28.30 12.86
N ARG A 198 13.73 -28.03 11.61
CA ARG A 198 12.34 -27.68 11.29
C ARG A 198 11.36 -28.83 11.54
N VAL A 199 11.71 -30.06 11.15
CA VAL A 199 10.88 -31.25 11.39
C VAL A 199 10.81 -31.58 12.88
N ASN A 200 11.90 -31.43 13.62
CA ASN A 200 11.92 -31.63 15.06
C ASN A 200 11.07 -30.58 15.79
N ALA A 201 11.15 -29.31 15.39
CA ALA A 201 10.28 -28.26 15.91
C ALA A 201 8.79 -28.50 15.62
N ALA A 202 8.46 -29.16 14.51
CA ALA A 202 7.09 -29.56 14.20
C ALA A 202 6.57 -30.69 15.10
N LYS A 203 7.46 -31.61 15.50
CA LYS A 203 7.13 -32.79 16.32
C LYS A 203 7.10 -32.48 17.81
N ASN A 204 7.93 -31.54 18.27
CA ASN A 204 8.05 -31.18 19.68
C ASN A 204 6.86 -30.32 20.14
N LYS A 205 5.92 -30.93 20.86
CA LYS A 205 4.78 -30.24 21.50
C LYS A 205 5.14 -29.61 22.86
N THR A 206 6.35 -29.85 23.35
CA THR A 206 6.87 -29.48 24.68
C THR A 206 7.19 -27.99 24.86
N GLY A 207 6.76 -27.11 23.94
CA GLY A 207 6.94 -25.66 24.05
C GLY A 207 8.34 -25.13 23.70
N ALA A 208 9.31 -26.00 23.38
CA ALA A 208 10.63 -25.60 22.94
C ALA A 208 10.60 -25.08 21.49
N ALA A 209 10.63 -23.76 21.32
CA ALA A 209 10.64 -23.10 20.01
C ALA A 209 12.08 -22.95 19.46
N PRO A 210 12.30 -23.13 18.14
CA PRO A 210 13.60 -22.90 17.53
C PRO A 210 13.99 -21.42 17.61
N ILE A 211 15.25 -21.18 17.99
CA ILE A 211 15.84 -19.86 18.04
C ILE A 211 16.52 -19.59 16.69
N MET A 212 16.00 -18.61 15.95
CA MET A 212 16.54 -18.19 14.66
C MET A 212 17.34 -16.90 14.82
N ASP A 213 18.66 -17.01 14.66
CA ASP A 213 19.55 -15.85 14.64
C ASP A 213 19.75 -15.36 13.20
N VAL A 214 19.06 -14.28 12.85
CA VAL A 214 19.15 -13.69 11.51
C VAL A 214 20.43 -12.89 11.32
N MET A 215 21.05 -12.39 12.41
CA MET A 215 22.31 -11.65 12.30
C MET A 215 23.46 -12.56 11.88
N ARG A 216 23.50 -13.79 12.41
CA ARG A 216 24.48 -14.80 11.98
C ARG A 216 24.34 -15.16 10.49
N SER A 217 23.13 -15.01 9.95
CA SER A 217 22.84 -15.20 8.52
C SER A 217 23.09 -13.93 7.67
N GLY A 218 23.63 -12.86 8.27
CA GLY A 218 23.94 -11.60 7.58
C GLY A 218 22.74 -10.67 7.39
N TYR A 219 21.63 -10.85 8.11
CA TYR A 219 20.45 -9.99 8.03
C TYR A 219 20.24 -9.19 9.31
N TYR A 220 19.94 -7.90 9.17
CA TYR A 220 19.79 -6.99 10.31
C TYR A 220 18.32 -6.67 10.61
N LYS A 221 17.46 -6.69 9.59
CA LYS A 221 16.05 -6.29 9.71
C LYS A 221 15.08 -7.39 9.27
N VAL A 222 14.03 -7.63 10.06
CA VAL A 222 12.95 -8.58 9.71
C VAL A 222 11.68 -7.86 9.26
N LEU A 223 11.19 -8.24 8.07
CA LEU A 223 10.03 -7.65 7.41
C LEU A 223 8.82 -8.60 7.39
N GLY A 224 7.64 -8.06 7.66
CA GLY A 224 6.38 -8.80 7.78
C GLY A 224 5.72 -9.21 6.46
N LYS A 225 6.48 -9.62 5.43
CA LYS A 225 5.90 -10.05 4.14
C LYS A 225 5.34 -11.49 4.23
N ARG A 226 4.10 -11.70 3.76
CA ARG A 226 3.31 -12.96 3.84
C ARG A 226 3.12 -13.47 5.29
N LYS A 227 2.55 -14.67 5.47
CA LYS A 227 2.25 -15.27 6.78
C LYS A 227 3.31 -16.32 7.13
N LEU A 228 3.63 -16.43 8.41
CA LEU A 228 4.43 -17.51 8.97
C LEU A 228 3.51 -18.74 9.16
N PRO A 229 4.01 -19.99 9.06
CA PRO A 229 3.26 -21.15 9.55
C PRO A 229 2.93 -20.96 11.04
N LYS A 230 1.89 -21.66 11.53
CA LYS A 230 1.41 -21.60 12.94
C LYS A 230 2.40 -22.22 13.96
N GLN A 231 3.66 -22.40 13.59
CA GLN A 231 4.71 -22.93 14.44
C GLN A 231 5.37 -21.77 15.20
N PRO A 232 5.55 -21.87 16.53
CA PRO A 232 6.16 -20.82 17.32
C PRO A 232 7.66 -20.71 17.00
N VAL A 233 8.18 -19.48 16.91
CA VAL A 233 9.58 -19.19 16.58
C VAL A 233 10.08 -18.03 17.40
N ILE A 234 11.31 -18.13 17.91
CA ILE A 234 12.01 -17.01 18.55
C ILE A 234 12.99 -16.43 17.54
N VAL A 235 12.83 -15.17 17.15
CA VAL A 235 13.68 -14.51 16.15
C VAL A 235 14.56 -13.47 16.82
N LYS A 236 15.87 -13.57 16.64
CA LYS A 236 16.87 -12.61 17.12
C LYS A 236 17.34 -11.71 15.98
N ALA A 237 17.04 -10.41 16.03
CA ALA A 237 17.44 -9.44 15.01
C ALA A 237 17.71 -8.05 15.61
N LYS A 238 18.37 -7.16 14.84
CA LYS A 238 18.61 -5.78 15.26
C LYS A 238 17.39 -4.89 15.12
N PHE A 239 16.61 -5.10 14.04
CA PHE A 239 15.41 -4.32 13.77
C PHE A 239 14.25 -5.22 13.34
N PHE A 240 13.05 -4.89 13.80
CA PHE A 240 11.81 -5.50 13.34
C PHE A 240 10.88 -4.45 12.75
N SER A 241 10.09 -4.85 11.75
CA SER A 241 8.92 -4.07 11.34
C SER A 241 7.74 -4.39 12.26
N ARG A 242 6.88 -3.41 12.55
CA ARG A 242 5.67 -3.61 13.38
C ARG A 242 4.82 -4.81 12.94
N ARG A 243 4.56 -4.90 11.62
CA ARG A 243 3.84 -6.03 11.00
C ARG A 243 4.55 -7.37 11.17
N ALA A 244 5.88 -7.41 11.24
CA ALA A 244 6.61 -8.64 11.50
C ALA A 244 6.40 -9.09 12.95
N GLU A 245 6.50 -8.18 13.90
CA GLU A 245 6.30 -8.48 15.31
C GLU A 245 4.89 -9.00 15.60
N GLU A 246 3.86 -8.30 15.10
CA GLU A 246 2.46 -8.73 15.23
C GLU A 246 2.27 -10.16 14.73
N LYS A 247 2.86 -10.50 13.58
CA LYS A 247 2.75 -11.83 12.98
C LYS A 247 3.51 -12.90 13.74
N ILE A 248 4.73 -12.61 14.19
CA ILE A 248 5.53 -13.54 14.99
C ILE A 248 4.82 -13.81 16.31
N LYS A 249 4.30 -12.77 16.98
CA LYS A 249 3.48 -12.90 18.20
C LYS A 249 2.21 -13.71 17.95
N SER A 250 1.51 -13.47 16.83
CA SER A 250 0.30 -14.23 16.46
C SER A 250 0.57 -15.72 16.18
N ALA A 251 1.79 -16.07 15.79
CA ALA A 251 2.22 -17.46 15.61
C ALA A 251 2.69 -18.12 16.92
N GLY A 252 2.61 -17.42 18.06
CA GLY A 252 3.12 -17.89 19.35
C GLY A 252 4.63 -17.74 19.52
N GLY A 253 5.28 -16.92 18.68
CA GLY A 253 6.70 -16.64 18.72
C GLY A 253 7.06 -15.36 19.49
N ALA A 254 8.36 -15.12 19.65
CA ALA A 254 8.90 -13.92 20.30
C ALA A 254 9.95 -13.23 19.41
N CYS A 255 9.99 -11.90 19.48
CA CYS A 255 11.01 -11.08 18.82
C CYS A 255 12.02 -10.62 19.87
N VAL A 256 13.29 -10.92 19.66
CA VAL A 256 14.39 -10.55 20.55
C VAL A 256 15.29 -9.58 19.82
N LEU A 257 15.49 -8.39 20.41
CA LEU A 257 16.39 -7.39 19.88
C LEU A 257 17.84 -7.71 20.27
N VAL A 258 18.74 -7.65 19.29
CA VAL A 258 20.18 -7.89 19.48
C VAL A 258 20.96 -6.75 18.83
N ALA A 259 22.01 -6.25 19.50
CA ALA A 259 22.80 -5.11 19.05
C ALA A 259 23.93 -5.51 18.09
#